data_AF-A0A7C1IRY0-F1
#
_entry.id   AF-A0A7C1IRY0-F1
#
_cell.length_a   1.000
_cell.length_b   1.000
_cell.length_c   1.000
_cell.angle_alpha   90.00
_cell.angle_beta   90.00
_cell.angle_gamma   90.00
#
_symmetry.space_group_name_H-M   'P 1'
#
loop_
_entity.id
_entity.type
_entity.pdbx_description
1 polymer ?
#
loop_
_entity_poly.entity_id
_entity_poly.type
_entity_poly.pdbx_seq_one_letter_code
_entity_poly.pdbx_strand_id
1 'polypeptide(L)'
;MKSKRVLLPIFPLKTVLFPGMPMPLRIFEPRYKKMIGECLAGSGNFGVVLIKEGEEVGPPAVPFAVGTEAKIIKAERMDDGQLFIIVSGQRRFKIVKLLEPEPYLSAEVVFLPELEGDRNAALLTDQILRLVLSDFVQLASIFTLEPVYPFRFPSDPAQFSFLASHLLSSPMTTKQQLLESETVEERLKLARKLFVEERTRFIQEEIPKAFPEN
;
A
#
# COMPACT_ATOMS: atom_id res chain seq x y z
N MET A 1 -18.37 -18.94 12.06
CA MET A 1 -17.55 -19.64 11.03
C MET A 1 -16.07 -19.38 11.31
N LYS A 2 -15.22 -20.42 11.41
CA LYS A 2 -13.76 -20.22 11.55
C LYS A 2 -13.20 -19.81 10.18
N SER A 3 -12.58 -18.63 10.07
CA SER A 3 -11.93 -18.19 8.83
C SER A 3 -10.85 -19.19 8.41
N LYS A 4 -10.84 -19.58 7.14
CA LYS A 4 -9.88 -20.55 6.59
C LYS A 4 -8.45 -19.98 6.70
N ARG A 5 -7.55 -20.75 7.31
CA ARG A 5 -6.12 -20.43 7.32
C ARG A 5 -5.47 -20.88 6.01
N VAL A 6 -4.54 -20.09 5.50
CA VAL A 6 -3.80 -20.35 4.27
C VAL A 6 -2.31 -20.15 4.57
N LEU A 7 -1.46 -21.00 3.99
CA LEU A 7 -0.02 -20.82 4.02
C LEU A 7 0.39 -19.84 2.92
N LEU A 8 1.15 -18.80 3.28
CA LEU A 8 1.56 -17.76 2.33
C LEU A 8 3.06 -17.46 2.51
N PRO A 9 3.86 -17.44 1.43
CA PRO A 9 5.19 -16.85 1.45
C PRO A 9 5.12 -15.37 1.84
N ILE A 10 6.02 -14.89 2.68
CA ILE A 10 6.00 -13.52 3.20
C ILE A 10 7.26 -12.77 2.75
N PHE A 11 7.04 -11.58 2.21
CA PHE A 11 8.05 -10.62 1.83
C PHE A 11 7.95 -9.38 2.73
N PRO A 12 8.80 -9.29 3.77
CA PRO A 12 8.93 -8.08 4.57
C PRO A 12 9.59 -6.95 3.78
N LEU A 13 8.96 -5.77 3.76
CA LEU A 13 9.47 -4.56 3.11
C LEU A 13 9.36 -3.35 4.04
N LYS A 14 10.07 -2.27 3.74
CA LYS A 14 9.92 -0.96 4.41
C LYS A 14 8.77 -0.13 3.84
N THR A 15 7.86 -0.74 3.09
CA THR A 15 6.72 -0.07 2.45
C THR A 15 5.43 -0.85 2.62
N VAL A 16 4.31 -0.14 2.56
CA VAL A 16 2.95 -0.71 2.67
C VAL A 16 2.37 -0.87 1.27
N LEU A 17 1.98 -2.10 0.92
CA LEU A 17 1.18 -2.39 -0.27
C LEU A 17 -0.31 -2.32 0.10
N PHE A 18 -1.08 -1.54 -0.66
CA PHE A 18 -2.54 -1.52 -0.54
C PHE A 18 -3.21 -2.37 -1.62
N PRO A 19 -4.37 -2.99 -1.32
CA PRO A 19 -5.24 -3.60 -2.33
C PRO A 19 -5.47 -2.71 -3.56
N GLY A 20 -5.41 -3.33 -4.74
CA GLY A 20 -5.56 -2.66 -6.04
C GLY A 20 -4.35 -1.84 -6.50
N MET A 21 -3.37 -1.58 -5.63
CA MET A 21 -2.23 -0.73 -5.99
C MET A 21 -1.08 -1.54 -6.61
N PRO A 22 -0.43 -1.02 -7.66
CA PRO A 22 0.76 -1.65 -8.21
C PRO A 22 1.99 -1.38 -7.33
N MET A 23 2.95 -2.30 -7.34
CA MET A 23 4.25 -2.11 -6.72
C MET A 23 5.35 -2.76 -7.57
N PRO A 24 6.27 -1.96 -8.15
CA PRO A 24 7.45 -2.50 -8.80
C PRO A 24 8.47 -2.93 -7.73
N LEU A 25 9.10 -4.09 -7.93
CA LEU A 25 10.09 -4.64 -7.01
C LEU A 25 11.31 -5.16 -7.77
N ARG A 26 12.50 -4.89 -7.22
CA ARG A 26 13.78 -5.42 -7.71
C ARG A 26 14.30 -6.47 -6.75
N ILE A 27 14.39 -7.71 -7.21
CA ILE A 27 14.70 -8.88 -6.39
C ILE A 27 16.13 -9.34 -6.67
N PHE A 28 16.99 -9.18 -5.67
CA PHE A 28 18.40 -9.53 -5.76
C PHE A 28 18.81 -10.65 -4.79
N GLU A 29 18.18 -10.77 -3.61
CA GLU A 29 18.53 -11.82 -2.64
C GLU A 29 18.13 -13.23 -3.14
N PRO A 30 19.03 -14.23 -3.06
CA PRO A 30 18.76 -15.59 -3.53
C PRO A 30 17.49 -16.22 -2.96
N ARG A 31 17.22 -16.01 -1.66
CA ARG A 31 16.01 -16.53 -0.98
C ARG A 31 14.72 -16.02 -1.64
N TYR A 32 14.68 -14.74 -2.01
CA TYR A 32 13.50 -14.14 -2.63
C TYR A 32 13.43 -14.45 -4.12
N LYS A 33 14.57 -14.63 -4.83
CA LYS A 33 14.55 -15.18 -6.18
C LYS A 33 13.91 -16.58 -6.22
N LYS A 34 14.24 -17.43 -5.25
CA LYS A 34 13.60 -18.75 -5.08
C LYS A 34 12.11 -18.62 -4.77
N MET A 35 11.75 -17.79 -3.78
CA MET A 35 10.34 -17.52 -3.43
C MET A 35 9.51 -17.09 -4.65
N ILE A 36 10.01 -16.13 -5.43
CA ILE A 36 9.29 -15.63 -6.61
C ILE A 36 9.21 -16.70 -7.71
N GLY A 37 10.27 -17.50 -7.91
CA GLY A 37 10.23 -18.63 -8.83
C GLY A 37 9.16 -19.67 -8.46
N GLU A 38 9.05 -19.99 -7.17
CA GLU A 38 8.02 -20.90 -6.66
C GLU A 38 6.60 -20.29 -6.77
N CYS A 39 6.46 -18.99 -6.52
CA CYS A 39 5.20 -18.29 -6.74
C CYS A 39 4.77 -18.35 -8.21
N LEU A 40 5.68 -18.07 -9.15
CA LEU A 40 5.41 -18.11 -10.59
C LEU A 40 5.04 -19.52 -11.11
N ALA A 41 5.56 -20.58 -10.48
CA ALA A 41 5.21 -21.96 -10.81
C ALA A 41 3.87 -22.41 -10.18
N GLY A 42 3.35 -21.65 -9.20
CA GLY A 42 2.16 -21.97 -8.44
C GLY A 42 1.05 -20.92 -8.58
N SER A 43 0.66 -20.31 -7.46
CA SER A 43 -0.47 -19.37 -7.39
C SER A 43 -0.19 -17.99 -8.00
N GLY A 44 1.08 -17.63 -8.16
CA GLY A 44 1.52 -16.27 -8.49
C GLY A 44 1.42 -15.29 -7.33
N ASN A 45 1.11 -15.76 -6.10
CA ASN A 45 0.79 -14.90 -4.97
C ASN A 45 1.78 -15.08 -3.80
N PHE A 46 2.08 -13.97 -3.12
CA PHE A 46 2.80 -13.92 -1.85
C PHE A 46 2.25 -12.78 -0.98
N GLY A 47 2.63 -12.70 0.29
CA GLY A 47 2.22 -11.64 1.19
C GLY A 47 3.29 -10.56 1.31
N VAL A 48 2.90 -9.28 1.18
CA VAL A 48 3.76 -8.14 1.51
C VAL A 48 3.35 -7.61 2.88
N VAL A 49 4.34 -7.42 3.75
CA VAL A 49 4.17 -6.89 5.12
C VAL A 49 5.17 -5.80 5.39
N LEU A 50 4.74 -4.77 6.14
CA LEU A 50 5.67 -3.76 6.62
C LEU A 50 6.60 -4.36 7.68
N ILE A 51 7.89 -4.04 7.62
CA ILE A 51 8.85 -4.36 8.67
C ILE A 51 8.58 -3.48 9.90
N LYS A 52 8.43 -4.12 11.05
CA LYS A 52 8.34 -3.46 12.36
C LYS A 52 9.72 -3.27 12.97
N GLU A 53 10.56 -4.30 12.93
CA GLU A 53 11.93 -4.28 13.44
C GLU A 53 12.86 -5.06 12.50
N GLY A 54 14.08 -4.55 12.27
CA GLY A 54 15.06 -5.13 11.36
C GLY A 54 15.12 -4.44 9.99
N GLU A 55 15.70 -5.13 9.01
CA GLU A 55 16.05 -4.61 7.68
C GLU A 55 15.50 -5.54 6.58
N GLU A 56 15.32 -5.03 5.36
CA GLU A 56 14.84 -5.84 4.22
C GLU A 56 15.85 -6.92 3.82
N VAL A 57 17.13 -6.66 4.07
CA VAL A 57 18.25 -7.50 3.69
C VAL A 57 18.90 -8.07 4.94
N GLY A 58 19.26 -9.36 4.89
CA GLY A 58 19.95 -10.04 5.99
C GLY A 58 19.00 -10.85 6.88
N PRO A 59 19.19 -10.85 8.22
CA PRO A 59 18.42 -11.69 9.13
C PRO A 59 16.89 -11.48 8.99
N PRO A 60 16.07 -12.48 9.34
CA PRO A 60 14.62 -12.35 9.27
C PRO A 60 14.12 -11.14 10.09
N ALA A 61 13.47 -10.19 9.41
CA ALA A 61 12.84 -9.04 10.05
C ALA A 61 11.58 -9.46 10.81
N VAL A 62 11.21 -8.69 11.83
CA VAL A 62 9.93 -8.82 12.53
C VAL A 62 8.90 -7.97 11.78
N PRO A 63 7.86 -8.57 11.16
CA PRO A 63 6.86 -7.82 10.42
C PRO A 63 5.71 -7.34 11.31
N PHE A 64 4.97 -6.35 10.83
CA PHE A 64 3.60 -6.10 11.29
C PHE A 64 2.69 -7.30 10.98
N ALA A 65 1.63 -7.45 11.77
CA ALA A 65 0.74 -8.60 11.67
C ALA A 65 -0.22 -8.53 10.47
N VAL A 66 -0.52 -7.34 9.95
CA VAL A 66 -1.41 -7.15 8.81
C VAL A 66 -0.59 -6.79 7.57
N GLY A 67 -0.88 -7.48 6.47
CA GLY A 67 -0.25 -7.26 5.18
C GLY A 67 -1.25 -7.37 4.05
N THR A 68 -0.73 -7.31 2.83
CA THR A 68 -1.52 -7.41 1.60
C THR A 68 -0.99 -8.54 0.75
N GLU A 69 -1.88 -9.43 0.32
CA GLU A 69 -1.60 -10.44 -0.70
C GLU A 69 -1.24 -9.72 -2.00
N ALA A 70 -0.07 -9.98 -2.53
CA ALA A 70 0.44 -9.45 -3.78
C ALA A 70 0.37 -10.54 -4.85
N LYS A 71 -0.17 -10.19 -6.01
CA LYS A 71 -0.16 -11.06 -7.21
C LYS A 71 0.86 -10.54 -8.20
N ILE A 72 1.72 -11.42 -8.70
CA ILE A 72 2.68 -11.06 -9.75
C ILE A 72 1.94 -10.84 -11.07
N ILE A 73 2.09 -9.64 -11.63
CA ILE A 73 1.49 -9.22 -12.91
C ILE A 73 2.52 -9.31 -14.05
N LYS A 74 3.78 -8.97 -13.76
CA LYS A 74 4.89 -9.07 -14.72
C LYS A 74 6.14 -9.52 -13.98
N ALA A 75 6.96 -10.34 -14.63
CA ALA A 75 8.29 -10.71 -14.14
C ALA A 75 9.28 -10.73 -15.32
N GLU A 76 10.44 -10.14 -15.11
CA GLU A 76 11.49 -9.98 -16.12
C GLU A 76 12.86 -10.20 -15.49
N ARG A 77 13.70 -11.04 -16.12
CA ARG A 77 15.09 -11.22 -15.71
C ARG A 77 15.93 -10.13 -16.36
N MET A 78 16.74 -9.47 -15.55
CA MET A 78 17.66 -8.43 -16.01
C MET A 78 19.03 -9.02 -16.33
N ASP A 79 19.83 -8.29 -17.11
CA ASP A 79 21.16 -8.73 -17.57
C ASP A 79 22.15 -8.98 -16.43
N ASP A 80 21.96 -8.30 -15.29
CA ASP A 80 22.73 -8.50 -14.06
C ASP A 80 22.29 -9.73 -13.23
N GLY A 81 21.36 -10.53 -13.77
CA GLY A 81 20.80 -11.72 -13.14
C GLY A 81 19.80 -11.42 -12.02
N GLN A 82 19.42 -10.16 -11.80
CA GLN A 82 18.34 -9.80 -10.88
C GLN A 82 16.97 -9.97 -11.55
N LEU A 83 15.92 -9.99 -10.73
CA LEU A 83 14.55 -10.10 -11.23
C LEU A 83 13.81 -8.79 -10.97
N PHE A 84 13.24 -8.20 -12.00
CA PHE A 84 12.30 -7.09 -11.87
C PHE A 84 10.88 -7.64 -11.98
N ILE A 85 10.05 -7.37 -10.98
CA ILE A 85 8.64 -7.77 -10.99
C ILE A 85 7.73 -6.57 -10.78
N ILE A 86 6.52 -6.66 -11.33
CA ILE A 86 5.41 -5.76 -10.99
C ILE A 86 4.36 -6.62 -10.33
N VAL A 87 3.93 -6.23 -9.13
CA VAL A 87 2.83 -6.89 -8.42
C VAL A 87 1.64 -5.95 -8.28
N SER A 88 0.45 -6.52 -8.12
CA SER A 88 -0.76 -5.80 -7.73
C SER A 88 -1.21 -6.29 -6.36
N GLY A 89 -1.47 -5.38 -5.43
CA GLY A 89 -2.14 -5.71 -4.18
C GLY A 89 -3.52 -6.30 -4.45
N GLN A 90 -3.88 -7.35 -3.72
CA GLN A 90 -5.13 -8.09 -3.85
C GLN A 90 -6.01 -7.82 -2.63
N ARG A 91 -5.80 -8.57 -1.55
CA ARG A 91 -6.64 -8.51 -0.34
C ARG A 91 -5.76 -8.43 0.90
N ARG A 92 -6.30 -7.85 1.96
CA ARG A 92 -5.63 -7.82 3.25
C ARG A 92 -5.66 -9.19 3.91
N PHE A 93 -4.61 -9.49 4.66
CA PHE A 93 -4.55 -10.66 5.52
C PHE A 93 -3.95 -10.29 6.88
N LYS A 94 -4.22 -11.13 7.88
CA LYS A 94 -3.57 -11.10 9.19
C LYS A 94 -2.77 -12.37 9.39
N ILE A 95 -1.51 -12.22 9.78
CA ILE A 95 -0.64 -13.29 10.23
C ILE A 95 -1.21 -13.87 11.53
N VAL A 96 -1.45 -15.18 11.53
CA VAL A 96 -1.85 -15.94 12.71
C VAL A 96 -0.64 -16.60 13.35
N LYS A 97 0.31 -17.06 12.53
CA LYS A 97 1.55 -17.70 12.99
C LYS A 97 2.65 -17.50 11.94
N LEU A 98 3.79 -16.97 12.37
CA LEU A 98 5.03 -17.02 11.59
C LEU A 98 5.64 -18.42 11.69
N LEU A 99 6.13 -18.92 10.56
CA LEU A 99 6.89 -20.17 10.50
C LEU A 99 8.38 -19.86 10.50
N GLU A 100 9.19 -20.88 10.85
CA GLU A 100 10.63 -20.77 10.76
C GLU A 100 11.05 -20.48 9.30
N PRO A 101 11.93 -19.50 9.05
CA PRO A 101 12.31 -19.14 7.69
C PRO A 101 13.21 -20.21 7.06
N GLU A 102 12.70 -20.91 6.05
CA GLU A 102 13.50 -21.82 5.25
C GLU A 102 12.91 -21.98 3.83
N PRO A 103 13.52 -21.40 2.77
CA PRO A 103 14.63 -20.44 2.76
C PRO A 103 14.19 -18.98 2.97
N TYR A 104 12.89 -18.72 3.01
CA TYR A 104 12.30 -17.39 3.17
C TYR A 104 11.17 -17.46 4.21
N LEU A 105 10.73 -16.29 4.70
CA LEU A 105 9.68 -16.21 5.72
C LEU A 105 8.34 -16.71 5.14
N SER A 106 7.63 -17.53 5.89
CA SER A 106 6.27 -18.00 5.56
C SER A 106 5.36 -17.86 6.76
N ALA A 107 4.06 -17.76 6.53
CA ALA A 107 3.09 -17.61 7.60
C ALA A 107 1.77 -18.35 7.33
N GLU A 108 1.13 -18.81 8.40
CA GLU A 108 -0.30 -19.09 8.40
C GLU A 108 -1.04 -17.75 8.50
N VAL A 109 -1.90 -17.46 7.52
CA VAL A 109 -2.65 -16.21 7.45
C VAL A 109 -4.15 -16.45 7.37
N VAL A 110 -4.93 -15.46 7.80
CA VAL A 110 -6.37 -15.37 7.52
C VAL A 110 -6.64 -14.10 6.70
N PHE A 111 -7.41 -14.24 5.63
CA PHE A 111 -7.83 -13.08 4.86
C PHE A 111 -8.85 -12.26 5.64
N LEU A 112 -8.68 -10.94 5.61
CA LEU A 112 -9.57 -10.00 6.27
C LEU A 112 -10.70 -9.61 5.31
N PRO A 113 -11.96 -9.60 5.76
CA PRO A 113 -13.06 -9.06 4.97
C PRO A 113 -12.93 -7.53 4.85
N GLU A 114 -13.47 -6.95 3.78
CA GLU A 114 -13.75 -5.52 3.74
C GLU A 114 -15.12 -5.29 4.36
N LEU A 115 -15.13 -4.71 5.55
CA LEU A 115 -16.36 -4.40 6.28
C LEU A 115 -16.79 -2.97 5.95
N GLU A 116 -18.04 -2.84 5.52
CA GLU A 116 -18.68 -1.54 5.47
C GLU A 116 -18.92 -1.05 6.91
N GLY A 117 -18.59 0.23 7.18
CA GLY A 117 -18.90 0.89 8.46
C GLY A 117 -20.32 1.47 8.46
N ASP A 118 -20.52 2.60 9.15
CA ASP A 118 -21.78 3.35 9.06
C ASP A 118 -21.95 3.96 7.65
N ARG A 119 -23.17 4.46 7.35
CA ARG A 119 -23.64 4.90 6.02
C ARG A 119 -22.94 6.15 5.43
N ASN A 120 -21.72 6.50 5.87
CA ASN A 120 -21.02 7.74 5.47
C ASN A 120 -19.86 7.54 4.49
N ALA A 121 -19.53 6.31 4.08
CA ALA A 121 -18.37 6.05 3.22
C ALA A 121 -18.40 6.85 1.91
N ALA A 122 -19.55 6.92 1.24
CA ALA A 122 -19.70 7.70 0.01
C ALA A 122 -19.50 9.22 0.21
N LEU A 123 -20.00 9.77 1.33
CA LEU A 123 -19.80 11.18 1.68
C LEU A 123 -18.32 11.48 1.94
N LEU A 124 -17.63 10.62 2.66
CA LEU A 124 -16.20 10.78 2.93
C LEU A 124 -15.36 10.68 1.65
N THR A 125 -15.72 9.76 0.74
CA THR A 125 -15.10 9.66 -0.59
C THR A 125 -15.25 10.97 -1.36
N ASP A 126 -16.46 11.54 -1.45
CA ASP A 126 -16.69 12.83 -2.12
C ASP A 126 -15.88 13.97 -1.48
N GLN A 127 -15.81 14.02 -0.15
CA GLN A 127 -15.01 15.02 0.56
C GLN A 127 -13.52 14.92 0.23
N ILE A 128 -12.94 13.71 0.25
CA ILE A 128 -11.52 13.52 -0.09
C ILE A 128 -11.27 13.84 -1.56
N LEU A 129 -12.15 13.40 -2.47
CA LEU A 129 -12.05 13.73 -3.90
C LEU A 129 -12.03 15.25 -4.11
N ARG A 130 -12.92 16.01 -3.46
CA ARG A 130 -12.92 17.47 -3.56
C ARG A 130 -11.62 18.09 -3.04
N LEU A 131 -11.06 17.58 -1.94
CA LEU A 131 -9.78 18.05 -1.42
C LEU A 131 -8.66 17.83 -2.44
N VAL A 132 -8.49 16.59 -2.91
CA VAL A 132 -7.43 16.21 -3.86
C VAL A 132 -7.56 16.96 -5.18
N LEU A 133 -8.78 17.06 -5.73
CA LEU A 133 -9.03 17.79 -6.98
C LEU A 133 -8.82 19.30 -6.83
N SER A 134 -9.21 19.89 -5.71
CA SER A 134 -8.97 21.30 -5.42
C SER A 134 -7.46 21.60 -5.40
N ASP A 135 -6.68 20.76 -4.71
CA ASP A 135 -5.23 20.94 -4.62
C ASP A 135 -4.57 20.75 -5.99
N PHE A 136 -5.00 19.76 -6.76
CA PHE A 136 -4.53 19.56 -8.14
C PHE A 136 -4.83 20.75 -9.04
N VAL A 137 -6.05 21.29 -9.02
CA VAL A 137 -6.43 22.46 -9.83
C VAL A 137 -5.59 23.68 -9.47
N GLN A 138 -5.37 23.93 -8.17
CA GLN A 138 -4.53 25.03 -7.72
C GLN A 138 -3.09 24.87 -8.22
N LEU A 139 -2.49 23.69 -8.03
CA LEU A 139 -1.12 23.42 -8.50
C LEU A 139 -1.02 23.52 -10.04
N ALA A 140 -1.95 22.92 -10.78
CA ALA A 140 -1.97 22.99 -12.23
C ALA A 140 -2.07 24.44 -12.74
N SER A 141 -2.84 25.29 -12.05
CA SER A 141 -2.93 26.71 -12.39
C SER A 141 -1.62 27.48 -12.13
N ILE A 142 -0.89 27.13 -11.06
CA ILE A 142 0.39 27.74 -10.70
C ILE A 142 1.51 27.30 -11.67
N PHE A 143 1.54 26.02 -12.00
CA PHE A 143 2.61 25.41 -12.81
C PHE A 143 2.28 25.32 -14.29
N THR A 144 1.13 25.86 -14.74
CA THR A 144 0.65 25.80 -16.13
C THR A 144 0.66 24.38 -16.71
N LEU A 145 0.31 23.39 -15.88
CA LEU A 145 0.34 21.99 -16.28
C LEU A 145 -0.84 21.68 -17.19
N GLU A 146 -0.59 21.01 -18.31
CA GLU A 146 -1.67 20.40 -19.08
C GLU A 146 -2.19 19.16 -18.34
N PRO A 147 -3.51 19.02 -18.14
CA PRO A 147 -4.07 17.85 -17.52
C PRO A 147 -3.78 16.62 -18.39
N VAL A 148 -2.99 15.70 -17.86
CA VAL A 148 -2.79 14.39 -18.49
C VAL A 148 -4.10 13.59 -18.36
N TYR A 149 -4.60 13.11 -19.50
CA TYR A 149 -5.86 12.37 -19.74
C TYR A 149 -6.31 11.40 -18.62
N PRO A 150 -7.63 11.15 -18.49
CA PRO A 150 -8.28 11.15 -17.19
C PRO A 150 -7.92 9.92 -16.35
N PHE A 151 -7.19 10.17 -15.28
CA PHE A 151 -7.17 9.25 -14.15
C PHE A 151 -8.60 9.15 -13.58
N ARG A 152 -9.19 7.96 -13.65
CA ARG A 152 -10.51 7.70 -13.07
C ARG A 152 -10.35 7.17 -11.66
N PHE A 153 -10.85 7.93 -10.70
CA PHE A 153 -10.99 7.46 -9.34
C PHE A 153 -12.04 6.34 -9.28
N PRO A 154 -11.81 5.26 -8.49
CA PRO A 154 -12.82 4.26 -8.23
C PRO A 154 -14.08 4.88 -7.60
N SER A 155 -15.26 4.50 -8.08
CA SER A 155 -16.54 4.91 -7.49
C SER A 155 -16.87 4.13 -6.22
N ASP A 156 -16.33 2.92 -6.08
CA ASP A 156 -16.50 2.08 -4.90
C ASP A 156 -15.70 2.66 -3.71
N PRO A 157 -16.36 2.97 -2.57
CA PRO A 157 -15.68 3.57 -1.42
C PRO A 157 -14.55 2.71 -0.83
N ALA A 158 -14.68 1.37 -0.89
CA ALA A 158 -13.64 0.47 -0.37
C ALA A 158 -12.36 0.58 -1.22
N GLN A 159 -12.48 0.45 -2.54
CA GLN A 159 -11.37 0.64 -3.47
C GLN A 159 -10.79 2.06 -3.38
N PHE A 160 -11.65 3.09 -3.33
CA PHE A 160 -11.21 4.47 -3.19
C PHE A 160 -10.42 4.69 -1.89
N SER A 161 -10.85 4.11 -0.77
CA SER A 161 -10.16 4.25 0.52
C SER A 161 -8.71 3.75 0.47
N PHE A 162 -8.44 2.68 -0.28
CA PHE A 162 -7.09 2.16 -0.48
C PHE A 162 -6.25 3.04 -1.39
N LEU A 163 -6.83 3.54 -2.48
CA LEU A 163 -6.17 4.51 -3.34
C LEU A 163 -5.83 5.80 -2.57
N ALA A 164 -6.80 6.35 -1.83
CA ALA A 164 -6.61 7.53 -0.99
C ALA A 164 -5.47 7.31 0.02
N SER A 165 -5.42 6.14 0.65
CA SER A 165 -4.35 5.77 1.59
C SER A 165 -2.97 5.64 0.91
N HIS A 166 -2.94 5.14 -0.33
CA HIS A 166 -1.72 5.02 -1.12
C HIS A 166 -1.15 6.39 -1.51
N LEU A 167 -2.01 7.34 -1.89
CA LEU A 167 -1.66 8.69 -2.35
C LEU A 167 -1.10 9.62 -1.26
N LEU A 168 -1.38 9.34 0.03
CA LEU A 168 -0.83 10.13 1.13
C LEU A 168 0.70 10.08 1.16
N SER A 169 1.33 11.19 1.57
CA SER A 169 2.80 11.25 1.77
C SER A 169 3.23 10.91 3.20
N SER A 170 2.31 10.38 3.99
CA SER A 170 2.48 10.03 5.40
C SER A 170 3.53 8.93 5.64
N PRO A 171 4.15 8.88 6.85
CA PRO A 171 5.07 7.81 7.24
C PRO A 171 4.46 6.41 7.08
N MET A 172 5.30 5.41 6.83
CA MET A 172 4.82 4.03 6.57
C MET A 172 4.08 3.43 7.76
N THR A 173 4.43 3.80 8.99
CA THR A 173 3.68 3.41 10.20
C THR A 173 2.25 3.98 10.21
N THR A 174 2.06 5.20 9.71
CA THR A 174 0.72 5.79 9.52
C THR A 174 -0.03 5.11 8.38
N LYS A 175 0.65 4.79 7.27
CA LYS A 175 0.05 3.96 6.20
C LYS A 175 -0.32 2.56 6.68
N GLN A 176 0.44 1.99 7.62
CA GLN A 176 0.11 0.71 8.24
C GLN A 176 -1.18 0.81 9.06
N GLN A 177 -1.40 1.90 9.80
CA GLN A 177 -2.67 2.14 10.51
C GLN A 177 -3.87 2.22 9.54
N LEU A 178 -3.69 2.85 8.38
CA LEU A 178 -4.72 2.86 7.32
C LEU A 178 -5.00 1.46 6.78
N LEU A 179 -3.95 0.65 6.56
CA LEU A 179 -4.11 -0.74 6.13
C LEU A 179 -4.85 -1.59 7.19
N GLU A 180 -4.58 -1.33 8.46
CA GLU A 180 -5.14 -2.05 9.62
C GLU A 180 -6.57 -1.64 10.00
N SER A 181 -7.09 -0.54 9.43
CA SER A 181 -8.45 -0.06 9.71
C SER A 181 -9.50 -1.15 9.43
N GLU A 182 -10.35 -1.45 10.42
CA GLU A 182 -11.28 -2.58 10.35
C GLU A 182 -12.37 -2.33 9.30
N THR A 183 -12.90 -1.10 9.26
CA THR A 183 -13.94 -0.70 8.32
C THR A 183 -13.44 0.29 7.26
N VAL A 184 -14.15 0.32 6.13
CA VAL A 184 -13.93 1.31 5.06
C VAL A 184 -14.10 2.75 5.57
N GLU A 185 -15.09 2.97 6.44
CA GLU A 185 -15.40 4.31 6.97
C GLU A 185 -14.28 4.83 7.88
N GLU A 186 -13.77 4.01 8.80
CA GLU A 186 -12.64 4.39 9.66
C GLU A 186 -11.41 4.75 8.84
N ARG A 187 -11.12 3.94 7.81
CA ARG A 187 -10.02 4.20 6.88
C ARG A 187 -10.18 5.54 6.18
N LEU A 188 -11.37 5.84 5.67
CA LEU A 188 -11.68 7.12 5.01
C LEU A 188 -11.63 8.31 5.99
N LYS A 189 -12.12 8.16 7.22
CA LYS A 189 -12.02 9.21 8.26
C LYS A 189 -10.57 9.54 8.58
N LEU A 190 -9.73 8.51 8.76
CA LEU A 190 -8.30 8.68 9.01
C LEU A 190 -7.60 9.28 7.78
N ALA A 191 -7.85 8.77 6.58
CA ALA A 191 -7.26 9.31 5.35
C ALA A 191 -7.62 10.78 5.16
N ARG A 192 -8.90 11.16 5.33
CA ARG A 192 -9.35 12.55 5.22
C ARG A 192 -8.63 13.45 6.22
N LYS A 193 -8.50 13.02 7.48
CA LYS A 193 -7.76 13.77 8.50
C LYS A 193 -6.32 14.03 8.04
N LEU A 194 -5.64 12.98 7.56
CA LEU A 194 -4.25 13.07 7.10
C LEU A 194 -4.10 13.97 5.86
N PHE A 195 -5.01 13.92 4.89
CA PHE A 195 -5.00 14.85 3.75
C PHE A 195 -5.11 16.31 4.19
N VAL A 196 -5.98 16.61 5.16
CA VAL A 196 -6.13 17.97 5.69
C VAL A 196 -4.85 18.42 6.41
N GLU A 197 -4.21 17.53 7.17
CA GLU A 197 -2.94 17.81 7.85
C GLU A 197 -1.78 18.02 6.86
N GLU A 198 -1.65 17.17 5.84
CA GLU A 198 -0.64 17.30 4.78
C GLU A 198 -0.81 18.61 4.01
N ARG A 199 -2.04 18.98 3.63
CA ARG A 199 -2.33 20.25 2.96
C ARG A 199 -2.00 21.45 3.83
N THR A 200 -2.34 21.41 5.12
CA THR A 200 -2.04 22.50 6.06
C THR A 200 -0.53 22.70 6.19
N ARG A 201 0.22 21.59 6.33
CA ARG A 201 1.68 21.62 6.38
C ARG A 201 2.29 22.19 5.11
N PHE A 202 1.82 21.75 3.94
CA PHE A 202 2.29 22.27 2.65
C PHE A 202 2.10 23.78 2.53
N ILE A 203 0.93 24.30 2.90
CA ILE A 203 0.65 25.74 2.89
C ILE A 203 1.58 26.51 3.83
N GLN A 204 1.87 25.97 5.02
CA GLN A 204 2.67 26.67 6.03
C GLN A 204 4.18 26.59 5.76
N GLU A 205 4.68 25.49 5.22
CA GLU A 205 6.12 25.23 5.10
C GLU A 205 6.68 25.50 3.71
N GLU A 206 5.92 25.20 2.65
CA GLU A 206 6.44 25.22 1.28
C GLU A 206 6.09 26.51 0.54
N ILE A 207 4.90 27.08 0.77
CA ILE A 207 4.51 28.35 0.13
C ILE A 207 5.44 29.51 0.53
N PRO A 208 5.80 29.73 1.81
CA PRO A 208 6.71 30.82 2.18
C PRO A 208 8.13 30.65 1.60
N LYS A 209 8.58 29.40 1.38
CA LYS A 209 9.88 29.13 0.72
C LYS A 209 9.84 29.42 -0.77
N ALA A 210 8.71 29.15 -1.43
CA ALA A 210 8.52 29.42 -2.85
C ALA A 210 8.37 30.92 -3.15
N PHE A 211 7.86 31.69 -2.19
CA PHE A 211 7.67 33.15 -2.29
C PHE A 211 8.21 33.86 -1.04
N PRO A 212 9.54 33.98 -0.89
CA PRO A 212 10.10 34.69 0.25
C PRO A 212 9.67 36.17 0.23
N GLU A 213 9.19 36.68 1.36
CA GLU A 213 8.99 38.12 1.53
C GLU A 213 10.36 38.82 1.47
N ASN A 214 10.51 39.76 0.54
CA ASN A 214 11.71 40.60 0.40
C ASN A 214 11.88 41.57 1.57
#